data_AF-A0AAW5VLT9-F1
#
_entry.id   AF-A0AAW5VLT9-F1
#
_cell.length_a   1.000
_cell.length_b   1.000
_cell.length_c   1.000
_cell.angle_alpha   90.00
_cell.angle_beta   90.00
_cell.angle_gamma   90.00
#
_symmetry.space_group_name_H-M   'P 1'
#
loop_
_entity.id
_entity.type
_entity.pdbx_description
1 polymer ?
#
loop_
_entity_poly.entity_id
_entity_poly.type
_entity_poly.pdbx_seq_one_letter_code
_entity_poly.pdbx_strand_id
1 'polypeptide(L)'
;MFKIPNQYKLHDTYDMAIITQGKKILLYDDEPILYTGFNRYRNRILGSFLVENQKVKRFIHVILDEKEFLEFKFRKKTLSSIYYEKRNLFIIDISADRLDSYLVDATTIPKELFPGSESYCPKYLTEHSLDYSTSLLGNEANNHEADPEELSKVQTKIAVLLKSAIVNVFTYISPKISIVAHNIGSFQIQYKIELDPDNHRLFPEFEEKEIRNLLDGYLSYPIQHLPEDVNTFHIENTKSNIDILMNSIKEESKILPNVRLLKREKFIEKMINFSRKYEEICDLEKKHFTDIQISKITKNETIEPIAILDTNYGKKISNAIRVYETNSPNYETDNIAKEYTLLIYHINVETRKGNANLFDESTKKVFKPRIYILGTNSLAGTEYTKSLHNNKRIKVLAKATRFKKRIIYLEIQDSTGDYA
;
A
#
# COMPACT_ATOMS: atom_id res chain seq x y z
N MET A 1 -2.49 39.81 -11.37
CA MET A 1 -3.60 38.84 -11.21
C MET A 1 -4.40 38.79 -12.49
N PHE A 2 -4.65 37.60 -13.06
CA PHE A 2 -5.43 37.44 -14.29
C PHE A 2 -6.95 37.55 -14.01
N LYS A 3 -7.74 37.99 -15.00
CA LYS A 3 -9.20 38.06 -14.88
C LYS A 3 -9.82 36.71 -15.25
N ILE A 4 -10.77 36.25 -14.44
CA ILE A 4 -11.60 35.08 -14.74
C ILE A 4 -12.98 35.59 -15.17
N PRO A 5 -13.50 35.22 -16.35
CA PRO A 5 -14.84 35.60 -16.77
C PRO A 5 -15.92 35.08 -15.80
N ASN A 6 -16.92 35.92 -15.49
CA ASN A 6 -18.00 35.59 -14.54
C ASN A 6 -18.77 34.30 -14.89
N GLN A 7 -18.78 33.87 -16.16
CA GLN A 7 -19.41 32.61 -16.59
C GLN A 7 -18.82 31.35 -15.93
N TYR A 8 -17.59 31.43 -15.39
CA TYR A 8 -16.94 30.34 -14.67
C TYR A 8 -17.23 30.38 -13.16
N LYS A 9 -17.93 31.41 -12.66
CA LYS A 9 -18.21 31.56 -11.24
C LYS A 9 -19.24 30.52 -10.79
N LEU A 10 -18.94 29.83 -9.70
CA LEU A 10 -19.89 28.91 -9.05
C LEU A 10 -20.81 29.73 -8.14
N HIS A 11 -22.12 29.55 -8.33
CA HIS A 11 -23.14 30.23 -7.54
C HIS A 11 -23.64 29.34 -6.38
N ASP A 12 -23.87 28.04 -6.61
CA ASP A 12 -24.48 27.14 -5.62
C ASP A 12 -23.60 25.94 -5.20
N THR A 13 -22.50 25.66 -5.91
CA THR A 13 -21.64 24.48 -5.70
C THR A 13 -20.34 24.76 -4.95
N TYR A 14 -20.30 25.89 -4.23
CA TYR A 14 -19.17 26.34 -3.42
C TYR A 14 -18.58 25.25 -2.51
N ASP A 15 -19.45 24.49 -1.84
CA ASP A 15 -19.08 23.38 -0.93
C ASP A 15 -18.22 22.28 -1.58
N MET A 16 -18.19 22.16 -2.92
CA MET A 16 -17.32 21.20 -3.61
C MET A 16 -15.86 21.70 -3.68
N ALA A 17 -15.67 23.01 -3.76
CA ALA A 17 -14.39 23.65 -4.06
C ALA A 17 -13.55 23.94 -2.80
N ILE A 18 -14.10 23.74 -1.61
CA ILE A 18 -13.59 24.32 -0.36
C ILE A 18 -13.25 23.26 0.67
N ILE A 19 -12.08 23.41 1.31
CA ILE A 19 -11.71 22.61 2.46
C ILE A 19 -12.49 23.12 3.68
N THR A 20 -13.39 22.28 4.20
CA THR A 20 -14.20 22.54 5.39
C THR A 20 -13.73 21.73 6.60
N GLN A 21 -12.96 20.65 6.38
CA GLN A 21 -12.51 19.74 7.44
C GLN A 21 -11.06 19.29 7.22
N GLY A 22 -10.35 18.97 8.31
CA GLY A 22 -9.05 18.31 8.27
C GLY A 22 -7.95 19.10 7.51
N LYS A 23 -8.00 20.44 7.51
CA LYS A 23 -6.99 21.28 6.84
C LYS A 23 -5.61 20.98 7.41
N LYS A 24 -4.70 20.50 6.56
CA LYS A 24 -3.32 20.18 6.87
C LYS A 24 -2.40 20.98 5.94
N ILE A 25 -1.49 21.74 6.53
CA ILE A 25 -0.48 22.50 5.79
C ILE A 25 0.66 21.55 5.41
N LEU A 26 1.09 21.59 4.14
CA LEU A 26 2.17 20.78 3.58
C LEU A 26 3.42 21.64 3.31
N LEU A 27 3.23 22.91 2.93
CA LEU A 27 4.26 23.94 2.81
C LEU A 27 3.74 25.26 3.40
N TYR A 28 4.58 25.93 4.17
CA TYR A 28 4.33 27.23 4.78
C TYR A 28 5.54 28.13 4.50
N ASP A 29 5.28 29.37 4.08
CA ASP A 29 6.28 30.43 3.89
C ASP A 29 5.54 31.77 3.98
N ASP A 30 5.64 32.43 5.13
CA ASP A 30 4.77 33.49 5.68
C ASP A 30 3.26 33.18 5.77
N GLU A 31 2.72 32.41 4.83
CA GLU A 31 1.36 31.86 4.79
C GLU A 31 1.32 30.42 4.22
N PRO A 32 0.16 29.71 4.25
CA PRO A 32 0.05 28.36 3.71
C PRO A 32 0.15 28.30 2.17
N ILE A 33 1.35 28.09 1.63
CA ILE A 33 1.59 27.93 0.19
C ILE A 33 0.95 26.64 -0.36
N LEU A 34 1.03 25.53 0.37
CA LEU A 34 0.47 24.24 -0.06
C LEU A 34 -0.22 23.55 1.11
N TYR A 35 -1.45 23.12 0.92
CA TYR A 35 -2.24 22.45 1.95
C TYR A 35 -3.21 21.43 1.35
N THR A 36 -3.67 20.49 2.16
CA THR A 36 -4.72 19.53 1.80
C THR A 36 -5.79 19.51 2.88
N GLY A 37 -6.94 18.93 2.58
CA GLY A 37 -8.02 18.69 3.52
C GLY A 37 -9.20 18.08 2.79
N PHE A 38 -10.36 18.08 3.44
CA PHE A 38 -11.59 17.53 2.87
C PHE A 38 -12.65 18.61 2.74
N ASN A 39 -13.46 18.50 1.69
CA ASN A 39 -14.68 19.27 1.55
C ASN A 39 -15.85 18.63 2.29
N ARG A 40 -17.03 19.26 2.24
CA ARG A 40 -18.24 18.78 2.92
C ARG A 40 -18.66 17.37 2.47
N TYR A 41 -18.32 16.99 1.24
CA TYR A 41 -18.60 15.68 0.64
C TYR A 41 -17.51 14.64 0.91
N ARG A 42 -16.54 14.94 1.80
CA ARG A 42 -15.36 14.10 2.11
C ARG A 42 -14.42 13.87 0.92
N ASN A 43 -14.55 14.62 -0.18
CA ASN A 43 -13.58 14.58 -1.26
C ASN A 43 -12.30 15.29 -0.81
N ARG A 44 -11.14 14.68 -1.08
CA ARG A 44 -9.85 15.28 -0.75
C ARG A 44 -9.54 16.41 -1.73
N ILE A 45 -9.17 17.57 -1.18
CA ILE A 45 -8.68 18.71 -1.95
C ILE A 45 -7.19 18.89 -1.69
N LEU A 46 -6.44 19.20 -2.74
CA LEU A 46 -5.11 19.79 -2.66
C LEU A 46 -5.23 21.25 -3.10
N GLY A 47 -4.86 22.17 -2.21
CA GLY A 47 -4.90 23.61 -2.43
C GLY A 47 -3.49 24.20 -2.44
N SER A 48 -3.19 25.05 -3.43
CA SER A 48 -1.98 25.87 -3.43
C SER A 48 -2.32 27.36 -3.51
N PHE A 49 -1.53 28.19 -2.84
CA PHE A 49 -1.46 29.60 -3.13
C PHE A 49 -1.02 29.82 -4.59
N LEU A 50 -1.48 30.92 -5.19
CA LEU A 50 -1.16 31.27 -6.57
C LEU A 50 -0.59 32.69 -6.70
N VAL A 51 -1.32 33.67 -6.17
CA VAL A 51 -0.96 35.10 -6.24
C VAL A 51 -1.87 35.89 -5.30
N GLU A 52 -1.34 36.96 -4.70
CA GLU A 52 -2.15 37.96 -4.01
C GLU A 52 -2.11 39.34 -4.70
N ASN A 53 -3.07 40.17 -4.34
CA ASN A 53 -3.01 41.62 -4.50
C ASN A 53 -3.45 42.28 -3.18
N GLN A 54 -3.42 43.61 -3.11
CA GLN A 54 -3.76 44.40 -1.91
C GLN A 54 -5.12 44.08 -1.24
N LYS A 55 -6.05 43.37 -1.91
CA LYS A 55 -7.40 43.07 -1.39
C LYS A 55 -7.85 41.61 -1.55
N VAL A 56 -7.16 40.80 -2.35
CA VAL A 56 -7.61 39.44 -2.71
C VAL A 56 -6.41 38.49 -2.80
N LYS A 57 -6.49 37.37 -2.06
CA LYS A 57 -5.59 36.22 -2.20
C LYS A 57 -6.24 35.16 -3.08
N ARG A 58 -5.49 34.61 -4.04
CA ARG A 58 -5.96 33.56 -4.97
C ARG A 58 -5.27 32.23 -4.72
N PHE A 59 -6.05 31.17 -4.72
CA PHE A 59 -5.62 29.79 -4.58
C PHE A 59 -6.12 28.93 -5.74
N ILE A 60 -5.36 27.90 -6.13
CA ILE A 60 -5.82 26.80 -6.96
C ILE A 60 -6.19 25.65 -6.03
N HIS A 61 -7.42 25.16 -6.12
CA HIS A 61 -7.88 23.95 -5.45
C HIS A 61 -8.18 22.88 -6.51
N VAL A 62 -7.73 21.65 -6.25
CA VAL A 62 -8.02 20.50 -7.11
C VAL A 62 -8.52 19.34 -6.26
N ILE A 63 -9.58 18.66 -6.73
CA ILE A 63 -10.07 17.43 -6.11
C ILE A 63 -9.21 16.26 -6.58
N LEU A 64 -8.68 15.50 -5.63
CA LEU A 64 -7.90 14.29 -5.86
C LEU A 64 -8.64 13.08 -5.33
N ASP A 65 -8.51 11.96 -6.04
CA ASP A 65 -8.74 10.66 -5.39
C ASP A 65 -7.55 10.30 -4.47
N GLU A 66 -7.73 9.28 -3.63
CA GLU A 66 -6.69 8.89 -2.67
C GLU A 66 -5.44 8.29 -3.34
N LYS A 67 -5.57 7.72 -4.55
CA LYS A 67 -4.43 7.18 -5.31
C LYS A 67 -3.57 8.32 -5.85
N GLU A 68 -4.16 9.34 -6.47
CA GLU A 68 -3.45 10.53 -6.93
C GLU A 68 -2.76 11.27 -5.78
N PHE A 69 -3.43 11.38 -4.64
CA PHE A 69 -2.83 11.99 -3.44
C PHE A 69 -1.65 11.17 -2.90
N LEU A 70 -1.74 9.83 -2.91
CA LEU A 70 -0.60 8.97 -2.56
C LEU A 70 0.56 9.08 -3.56
N GLU A 71 0.28 9.13 -4.86
CA GLU A 71 1.30 9.34 -5.89
C GLU A 71 2.00 10.69 -5.72
N PHE A 72 1.26 11.75 -5.37
CA PHE A 72 1.84 13.04 -5.00
C PHE A 72 2.69 12.96 -3.73
N LYS A 73 2.11 12.45 -2.62
CA LYS A 73 2.75 12.31 -1.31
C LYS A 73 4.05 11.51 -1.38
N PHE A 74 4.10 10.48 -2.22
CA PHE A 74 5.27 9.64 -2.44
C PHE A 74 6.18 10.12 -3.58
N ARG A 75 5.98 11.35 -4.06
CA ARG A 75 6.82 12.02 -5.07
C ARG A 75 6.93 11.25 -6.40
N LYS A 76 5.89 10.48 -6.74
CA LYS A 76 5.72 9.83 -8.05
C LYS A 76 5.04 10.76 -9.06
N LYS A 77 4.26 11.71 -8.55
CA LYS A 77 3.53 12.74 -9.32
C LYS A 77 3.87 14.13 -8.78
N THR A 78 3.84 15.15 -9.63
CA THR A 78 4.17 16.54 -9.27
C THR A 78 2.92 17.39 -9.26
N LEU A 79 2.92 18.51 -8.53
CA LEU A 79 1.77 19.41 -8.47
C LEU A 79 1.43 19.98 -9.85
N SER A 80 2.48 20.26 -10.65
CA SER A 80 2.36 20.65 -12.05
C SER A 80 1.63 19.60 -12.89
N SER A 81 2.04 18.33 -12.83
CA SER A 81 1.38 17.27 -13.63
C SER A 81 -0.05 17.02 -13.18
N ILE A 82 -0.33 17.07 -11.88
CA ILE A 82 -1.69 17.01 -11.33
C ILE A 82 -2.58 18.09 -11.95
N TYR A 83 -2.12 19.35 -11.98
CA TYR A 83 -2.94 20.43 -12.54
C TYR A 83 -3.11 20.34 -14.07
N TYR A 84 -2.13 19.80 -14.81
CA TYR A 84 -2.27 19.61 -16.26
C TYR A 84 -3.14 18.40 -16.65
N GLU A 85 -3.10 17.31 -15.89
CA GLU A 85 -3.94 16.13 -16.13
C GLU A 85 -5.41 16.37 -15.75
N LYS A 86 -5.65 17.23 -14.75
CA LYS A 86 -6.98 17.62 -14.30
C LYS A 86 -7.54 18.72 -15.20
N ARG A 87 -8.47 18.32 -16.08
CA ARG A 87 -9.20 19.25 -16.97
C ARG A 87 -9.86 20.40 -16.22
N ASN A 88 -10.39 20.16 -15.03
CA ASN A 88 -11.14 21.13 -14.24
C ASN A 88 -10.38 21.46 -12.94
N LEU A 89 -10.12 22.75 -12.73
CA LEU A 89 -9.49 23.29 -11.53
C LEU A 89 -10.43 24.32 -10.88
N PHE A 90 -10.44 24.36 -9.55
CA PHE A 90 -11.16 25.40 -8.82
C PHE A 90 -10.21 26.57 -8.52
N ILE A 91 -10.62 27.79 -8.85
CA ILE A 91 -9.93 29.00 -8.38
C ILE A 91 -10.72 29.59 -7.23
N ILE A 92 -10.05 29.83 -6.11
CA ILE A 92 -10.63 30.41 -4.91
C ILE A 92 -10.03 31.79 -4.69
N ASP A 93 -10.87 32.83 -4.73
CA ASP A 93 -10.50 34.22 -4.40
C ASP A 93 -11.06 34.56 -3.01
N ILE A 94 -10.18 34.98 -2.10
CA ILE A 94 -10.51 35.35 -0.72
C ILE A 94 -10.21 36.84 -0.51
N SER A 95 -11.21 37.65 -0.18
CA SER A 95 -11.08 39.00 0.39
C SER A 95 -11.49 39.01 1.86
N ALA A 96 -11.44 40.18 2.51
CA ALA A 96 -11.79 40.34 3.93
C ALA A 96 -13.24 39.98 4.26
N ASP A 97 -14.14 40.13 3.29
CA ASP A 97 -15.61 40.12 3.43
C ASP A 97 -16.32 39.16 2.47
N ARG A 98 -15.60 38.61 1.49
CA ARG A 98 -16.17 37.84 0.39
C ARG A 98 -15.22 36.72 -0.03
N LEU A 99 -15.83 35.62 -0.44
CA LEU A 99 -15.11 34.50 -1.01
C LEU A 99 -15.81 34.06 -2.29
N ASP A 100 -15.09 34.06 -3.40
CA ASP A 100 -15.57 33.63 -4.71
C ASP A 100 -14.86 32.35 -5.14
N SER A 101 -15.60 31.40 -5.71
CA SER A 101 -15.04 30.21 -6.35
C SER A 101 -15.40 30.16 -7.83
N TYR A 102 -14.45 29.76 -8.67
CA TYR A 102 -14.62 29.57 -10.10
C TYR A 102 -14.20 28.16 -10.49
N LEU A 103 -14.89 27.54 -11.44
CA LEU A 103 -14.47 26.28 -12.06
C LEU A 103 -13.94 26.58 -13.46
N VAL A 104 -12.65 26.36 -13.68
CA VAL A 104 -11.95 26.74 -14.92
C VAL A 104 -11.18 25.56 -15.50
N ASP A 105 -10.97 25.59 -16.81
CA ASP A 105 -10.06 24.64 -17.46
C ASP A 105 -8.60 25.05 -17.18
N ALA A 106 -7.71 24.08 -16.97
CA ALA A 106 -6.29 24.34 -16.72
C ALA A 106 -5.63 25.23 -17.79
N THR A 107 -6.07 25.13 -19.05
CA THR A 107 -5.61 25.97 -20.18
C THR A 107 -5.96 27.46 -20.05
N THR A 108 -6.91 27.83 -19.18
CA THR A 108 -7.29 29.24 -18.94
C THR A 108 -6.36 29.97 -17.97
N ILE A 109 -5.54 29.23 -17.22
CA ILE A 109 -4.59 29.77 -16.26
C ILE A 109 -3.26 30.05 -17.00
N PRO A 110 -2.65 31.24 -16.85
CA PRO A 110 -1.35 31.54 -17.44
C PRO A 110 -0.26 30.53 -17.00
N LYS A 111 0.54 30.03 -17.95
CA LYS A 111 1.52 28.95 -17.70
C LYS A 111 2.57 29.33 -16.65
N GLU A 112 2.96 30.59 -16.64
CA GLU A 112 3.90 31.19 -15.68
C GLU A 112 3.39 31.22 -14.23
N LEU A 113 2.10 30.94 -13.99
CA LEU A 113 1.53 30.77 -12.65
C LEU A 113 1.47 29.30 -12.20
N PHE A 114 1.78 28.33 -13.07
CA PHE A 114 1.83 26.93 -12.66
C PHE A 114 3.11 26.62 -11.87
N PRO A 115 3.05 25.68 -10.92
CA PRO A 115 4.24 25.12 -10.30
C PRO A 115 5.20 24.52 -11.35
N GLY A 116 6.51 24.67 -11.13
CA GLY A 116 7.54 24.07 -11.99
C GLY A 116 7.49 22.54 -12.02
N SER A 117 8.20 21.90 -12.96
CA SER A 117 8.20 20.44 -13.12
C SER A 117 8.57 19.70 -11.83
N GLU A 118 9.53 20.22 -11.07
CA GLU A 118 10.05 19.61 -9.83
C GLU A 118 9.17 19.82 -8.59
N SER A 119 7.91 20.22 -8.77
CA SER A 119 6.93 20.51 -7.70
C SER A 119 6.38 19.24 -7.02
N TYR A 120 7.26 18.35 -6.59
CA TYR A 120 6.93 17.18 -5.76
C TYR A 120 6.41 17.60 -4.38
N CYS A 121 5.67 16.70 -3.73
CA CYS A 121 5.23 16.93 -2.36
C CYS A 121 6.44 17.17 -1.41
N PRO A 122 6.41 18.25 -0.60
CA PRO A 122 7.46 18.53 0.37
C PRO A 122 7.49 17.46 1.48
N LYS A 123 8.66 17.26 2.08
CA LYS A 123 8.79 16.42 3.27
C LYS A 123 8.26 17.19 4.48
N TYR A 124 6.99 16.99 4.84
CA TYR A 124 6.41 17.50 6.08
C TYR A 124 6.56 16.46 7.21
N LEU A 125 6.79 16.94 8.42
CA LEU A 125 6.65 16.14 9.63
C LEU A 125 5.19 16.09 10.04
N THR A 126 4.70 14.92 10.45
CA THR A 126 3.44 14.82 11.19
C THR A 126 3.65 13.95 12.42
N GLU A 127 2.98 14.33 13.51
CA GLU A 127 2.95 13.52 14.71
C GLU A 127 1.90 12.42 14.55
N HIS A 128 2.36 11.21 14.25
CA HIS A 128 1.48 10.05 14.21
C HIS A 128 1.57 9.24 15.51
N SER A 129 0.44 8.60 15.84
CA SER A 129 0.43 7.52 16.84
C SER A 129 1.08 6.26 16.24
N LEU A 130 1.17 5.20 17.05
CA LEU A 130 1.46 3.84 16.57
C LEU A 130 0.22 3.11 16.03
N ASP A 131 -0.94 3.78 15.96
CA ASP A 131 -2.20 3.17 15.57
C ASP A 131 -2.45 3.30 14.07
N TYR A 132 -3.01 2.24 13.49
CA TYR A 132 -3.27 2.10 12.07
C TYR A 132 -4.77 1.89 11.82
N SER A 133 -5.24 2.12 10.60
CA SER A 133 -6.58 1.73 10.20
C SER A 133 -6.60 1.15 8.79
N THR A 134 -7.50 0.21 8.54
CA THR A 134 -7.77 -0.32 7.21
C THR A 134 -9.20 0.01 6.81
N SER A 135 -9.36 0.61 5.63
CA SER A 135 -10.66 0.86 5.02
C SER A 135 -10.87 -0.10 3.84
N LEU A 136 -12.02 -0.77 3.81
CA LEU A 136 -12.49 -1.51 2.64
C LEU A 136 -13.27 -0.59 1.71
N LEU A 137 -12.99 -0.65 0.41
CA LEU A 137 -13.54 0.25 -0.60
C LEU A 137 -14.10 -0.54 -1.80
N GLY A 138 -15.14 0.01 -2.44
CA GLY A 138 -15.78 -0.57 -3.62
C GLY A 138 -16.68 -1.76 -3.34
N ASN A 139 -17.41 -2.21 -4.38
CA ASN A 139 -18.34 -3.33 -4.35
C ASN A 139 -19.30 -3.26 -3.14
N GLU A 140 -19.33 -4.26 -2.25
CA GLU A 140 -20.26 -4.30 -1.11
C GLU A 140 -20.02 -3.15 -0.11
N ALA A 141 -18.77 -2.67 0.01
CA ALA A 141 -18.46 -1.53 0.88
C ALA A 141 -19.18 -0.24 0.44
N ASN A 142 -19.54 -0.10 -0.85
CA ASN A 142 -20.35 1.03 -1.33
C ASN A 142 -21.81 0.96 -0.88
N ASN A 143 -22.32 -0.24 -0.57
CA ASN A 143 -23.66 -0.47 -0.04
C ASN A 143 -23.72 -0.39 1.50
N HIS A 144 -22.56 -0.20 2.16
CA HIS A 144 -22.38 -0.43 3.59
C HIS A 144 -22.63 -1.91 4.00
N GLU A 145 -22.32 -2.85 3.10
CA GLU A 145 -22.39 -4.30 3.31
C GLU A 145 -20.99 -4.95 3.28
N ALA A 146 -20.81 -6.05 4.00
CA ALA A 146 -19.61 -6.88 3.97
C ALA A 146 -19.92 -8.28 4.49
N ASP A 147 -19.42 -9.32 3.81
CA ASP A 147 -19.46 -10.68 4.36
C ASP A 147 -18.63 -10.78 5.68
N PRO A 148 -19.18 -11.35 6.76
CA PRO A 148 -18.47 -11.46 8.04
C PRO A 148 -17.22 -12.37 8.02
N GLU A 149 -17.20 -13.40 7.17
CA GLU A 149 -16.05 -14.31 7.04
C GLU A 149 -14.90 -13.61 6.29
N GLU A 150 -15.20 -12.92 5.19
CA GLU A 150 -14.22 -12.10 4.47
C GLU A 150 -13.69 -10.94 5.32
N LEU A 151 -14.56 -10.24 6.05
CA LEU A 151 -14.15 -9.18 6.97
C LEU A 151 -13.17 -9.72 8.03
N SER A 152 -13.45 -10.90 8.60
CA SER A 152 -12.55 -11.58 9.55
C SER A 152 -11.21 -12.00 8.91
N LYS A 153 -11.21 -12.46 7.65
CA LYS A 153 -9.99 -12.79 6.89
C LYS A 153 -9.13 -11.54 6.65
N VAL A 154 -9.73 -10.41 6.24
CA VAL A 154 -9.03 -9.12 6.09
C VAL A 154 -8.41 -8.71 7.43
N GLN A 155 -9.22 -8.64 8.49
CA GLN A 155 -8.79 -8.22 9.83
C GLN A 155 -7.60 -9.04 10.32
N THR A 156 -7.68 -10.37 10.18
CA THR A 156 -6.62 -11.29 10.57
C THR A 156 -5.34 -11.09 9.75
N LYS A 157 -5.44 -10.97 8.41
CA LYS A 157 -4.25 -10.76 7.57
C LYS A 157 -3.57 -9.41 7.82
N ILE A 158 -4.33 -8.34 8.04
CA ILE A 158 -3.77 -7.02 8.38
C ILE A 158 -3.10 -7.03 9.76
N ALA A 159 -3.74 -7.61 10.78
CA ALA A 159 -3.13 -7.75 12.10
C ALA A 159 -1.81 -8.55 12.04
N VAL A 160 -1.78 -9.64 11.26
CA VAL A 160 -0.55 -10.43 11.01
C VAL A 160 0.50 -9.62 10.25
N LEU A 161 0.12 -8.77 9.30
CA LEU A 161 1.02 -7.86 8.58
C LEU A 161 1.68 -6.86 9.55
N LEU A 162 0.88 -6.10 10.30
CA LEU A 162 1.35 -5.10 11.26
C LEU A 162 2.26 -5.73 12.33
N LYS A 163 1.83 -6.86 12.92
CA LYS A 163 2.64 -7.62 13.90
C LYS A 163 3.96 -8.10 13.30
N SER A 164 3.96 -8.51 12.02
CA SER A 164 5.18 -8.95 11.32
C SER A 164 6.18 -7.83 11.09
N ALA A 165 5.73 -6.60 10.85
CA ALA A 165 6.62 -5.45 10.70
C ALA A 165 7.43 -5.23 11.99
N ILE A 166 6.72 -5.15 13.12
CA ILE A 166 7.30 -4.94 14.45
C ILE A 166 8.26 -6.08 14.83
N VAL A 167 7.84 -7.34 14.72
CA VAL A 167 8.68 -8.52 15.06
C VAL A 167 9.86 -8.70 14.08
N ASN A 168 9.81 -8.08 12.89
CA ASN A 168 10.93 -8.09 11.98
C ASN A 168 12.00 -7.05 12.31
N VAL A 169 11.59 -5.84 12.71
CA VAL A 169 12.45 -4.71 13.07
C VAL A 169 12.98 -4.83 14.50
N PHE A 170 12.19 -5.35 15.44
CA PHE A 170 12.52 -5.40 16.87
C PHE A 170 12.67 -6.83 17.38
N THR A 171 13.51 -7.01 18.40
CA THR A 171 13.94 -8.34 18.87
C THR A 171 13.17 -8.84 20.09
N TYR A 172 12.64 -7.93 20.93
CA TYR A 172 11.93 -8.24 22.19
C TYR A 172 10.59 -7.50 22.34
N ILE A 173 10.07 -6.91 21.27
CA ILE A 173 8.77 -6.22 21.28
C ILE A 173 7.69 -7.19 20.79
N SER A 174 6.76 -7.54 21.68
CA SER A 174 5.55 -8.31 21.36
C SER A 174 4.35 -7.36 21.26
N PRO A 175 3.96 -6.88 20.06
CA PRO A 175 2.82 -6.00 19.94
C PRO A 175 1.52 -6.75 20.21
N LYS A 176 0.68 -6.20 21.07
CA LYS A 176 -0.73 -6.55 21.17
C LYS A 176 -1.49 -5.64 20.21
N ILE A 177 -2.15 -6.25 19.23
CA ILE A 177 -2.97 -5.55 18.25
C ILE A 177 -4.43 -5.77 18.63
N SER A 178 -5.14 -4.67 18.89
CA SER A 178 -6.56 -4.70 19.26
C SER A 178 -7.39 -4.00 18.20
N ILE A 179 -8.56 -4.55 17.88
CA ILE A 179 -9.54 -3.90 16.99
C ILE A 179 -10.39 -2.94 17.83
N VAL A 180 -10.54 -1.69 17.38
CA VAL A 180 -11.42 -0.69 18.00
C VAL A 180 -12.75 -0.63 17.22
N ALA A 181 -13.84 -0.31 17.91
CA ALA A 181 -15.19 -0.27 17.35
C ALA A 181 -15.31 0.64 16.12
N HIS A 182 -16.10 0.22 15.14
CA HIS A 182 -16.29 0.93 13.88
C HIS A 182 -17.03 2.27 14.07
N ASN A 183 -16.61 3.28 13.31
CA ASN A 183 -17.45 4.45 13.08
C ASN A 183 -18.66 4.06 12.23
N ILE A 184 -19.85 4.56 12.60
CA ILE A 184 -21.12 4.22 11.93
C ILE A 184 -21.02 4.53 10.43
N GLY A 185 -21.33 3.54 9.59
CA GLY A 185 -21.36 3.69 8.13
C GLY A 185 -20.00 3.56 7.43
N SER A 186 -18.95 3.06 8.08
CA SER A 186 -17.68 2.75 7.38
C SER A 186 -17.10 1.38 7.75
N PHE A 187 -16.62 0.65 6.75
CA PHE A 187 -15.74 -0.53 6.95
C PHE A 187 -14.31 -0.12 7.24
N GLN A 188 -14.15 0.79 8.20
CA GLN A 188 -12.86 1.20 8.73
C GLN A 188 -12.57 0.42 10.00
N ILE A 189 -11.63 -0.51 9.92
CA ILE A 189 -11.10 -1.25 11.06
C ILE A 189 -9.93 -0.43 11.62
N GLN A 190 -9.99 -0.05 12.90
CA GLN A 190 -8.85 0.57 13.58
C GLN A 190 -8.06 -0.51 14.35
N TYR A 191 -6.74 -0.40 14.30
CA TYR A 191 -5.78 -1.30 14.95
C TYR A 191 -4.94 -0.51 15.93
N LYS A 192 -5.22 -0.69 17.22
CA LYS A 192 -4.38 -0.14 18.28
C LYS A 192 -3.15 -1.02 18.49
N ILE A 193 -1.95 -0.44 18.51
CA ILE A 193 -0.71 -1.18 18.75
C ILE A 193 -0.18 -0.87 20.15
N GLU A 194 -0.40 -1.81 21.07
CA GLU A 194 0.12 -1.74 22.44
C GLU A 194 1.46 -2.48 22.50
N LEU A 195 2.52 -1.77 22.91
CA LEU A 195 3.84 -2.33 23.14
C LEU A 195 3.98 -2.71 24.62
N ASP A 196 4.56 -3.87 24.89
CA ASP A 196 4.63 -4.46 26.24
C ASP A 196 5.38 -3.54 27.24
N PRO A 197 4.72 -3.02 28.29
CA PRO A 197 5.30 -2.06 29.22
C PRO A 197 6.49 -2.62 30.01
N ASP A 198 6.54 -3.92 30.29
CA ASP A 198 7.67 -4.49 31.05
C ASP A 198 8.94 -4.60 30.21
N ASN A 199 8.81 -4.70 28.87
CA ASN A 199 9.91 -4.54 27.92
C ASN A 199 10.18 -3.07 27.55
N HIS A 200 9.23 -2.16 27.79
CA HIS A 200 9.35 -0.72 27.49
C HIS A 200 9.97 0.13 28.62
N ARG A 201 9.90 -0.35 29.87
CA ARG A 201 10.27 0.39 31.09
C ARG A 201 11.72 0.86 31.20
N LEU A 202 12.60 0.50 30.27
CA LEU A 202 14.01 0.92 30.31
C LEU A 202 14.24 2.38 29.89
N PHE A 203 13.36 3.00 29.09
CA PHE A 203 13.52 4.39 28.62
C PHE A 203 12.17 5.12 28.52
N PRO A 204 11.76 5.93 29.52
CA PRO A 204 10.46 6.61 29.53
C PRO A 204 10.35 7.85 28.62
N GLU A 205 11.48 8.45 28.25
CA GLU A 205 11.55 9.75 27.57
C GLU A 205 11.83 9.61 26.05
N PHE A 206 11.92 8.37 25.56
CA PHE A 206 12.46 7.92 24.26
C PHE A 206 11.76 6.61 23.83
N GLU A 207 11.24 6.36 22.61
CA GLU A 207 11.11 7.15 21.37
C GLU A 207 9.89 6.63 20.54
N GLU A 208 8.69 7.20 20.71
CA GLU A 208 7.52 6.82 19.89
C GLU A 208 7.72 7.23 18.40
N LYS A 209 8.42 8.35 18.17
CA LYS A 209 8.63 8.94 16.85
C LYS A 209 9.60 8.12 16.00
N GLU A 210 10.67 7.60 16.59
CA GLU A 210 11.74 6.88 15.89
C GLU A 210 11.31 5.43 15.64
N ILE A 211 10.64 4.79 16.62
CA ILE A 211 9.93 3.51 16.42
C ILE A 211 8.93 3.65 15.26
N ARG A 212 8.12 4.71 15.25
CA ARG A 212 7.19 5.01 14.15
C ARG A 212 7.91 5.21 12.81
N ASN A 213 8.98 6.00 12.76
CA ASN A 213 9.71 6.26 11.51
C ASN A 213 10.26 4.96 10.90
N LEU A 214 10.77 4.05 11.74
CA LEU A 214 11.19 2.72 11.33
C LEU A 214 10.02 1.87 10.81
N LEU A 215 8.89 1.85 11.52
CA LEU A 215 7.72 1.07 11.12
C LEU A 215 7.08 1.59 9.83
N ASP A 216 6.95 2.91 9.68
CA ASP A 216 6.43 3.55 8.48
C ASP A 216 7.33 3.24 7.27
N GLY A 217 8.66 3.36 7.41
CA GLY A 217 9.60 2.98 6.35
C GLY A 217 9.56 1.49 6.01
N TYR A 218 9.40 0.63 7.01
CA TYR A 218 9.31 -0.83 6.82
C TYR A 218 8.00 -1.26 6.15
N LEU A 219 6.88 -0.63 6.53
CA LEU A 219 5.56 -0.84 5.93
C LEU A 219 5.45 -0.23 4.53
N SER A 220 6.04 0.94 4.30
CA SER A 220 5.93 1.63 3.01
C SER A 220 6.84 1.03 1.93
N TYR A 221 7.98 0.45 2.31
CA TYR A 221 8.99 -0.04 1.37
C TYR A 221 8.46 -1.06 0.32
N PRO A 222 7.68 -2.10 0.68
CA PRO A 222 7.07 -3.01 -0.30
C PRO A 222 6.15 -2.32 -1.32
N ILE A 223 5.55 -1.19 -0.95
CA ILE A 223 4.60 -0.46 -1.78
C ILE A 223 5.32 0.55 -2.68
N GLN A 224 6.30 1.24 -2.12
CA GLN A 224 6.97 2.36 -2.74
C GLN A 224 8.14 1.93 -3.61
N HIS A 225 8.99 1.02 -3.12
CA HIS A 225 10.35 0.84 -3.63
C HIS A 225 10.66 -0.58 -4.13
N LEU A 226 10.11 -1.63 -3.51
CA LEU A 226 10.45 -3.01 -3.89
C LEU A 226 10.38 -3.28 -5.40
N PRO A 227 9.35 -2.86 -6.15
CA PRO A 227 9.25 -3.16 -7.59
C PRO A 227 10.35 -2.55 -8.46
N GLU A 228 11.03 -1.51 -7.98
CA GLU A 228 12.15 -0.86 -8.66
C GLU A 228 13.48 -1.46 -8.17
N ASP A 229 13.62 -1.61 -6.85
CA ASP A 229 14.83 -2.11 -6.17
C ASP A 229 15.19 -3.56 -6.53
N VAL A 230 14.23 -4.45 -6.85
CA VAL A 230 14.50 -5.89 -7.04
C VAL A 230 15.53 -6.21 -8.13
N ASN A 231 15.66 -5.37 -9.14
CA ASN A 231 16.69 -5.52 -10.18
C ASN A 231 18.10 -5.16 -9.67
N THR A 232 18.20 -4.36 -8.62
CA THR A 232 19.46 -3.86 -8.04
C THR A 232 20.02 -4.75 -6.93
N PHE A 233 19.22 -5.68 -6.39
CA PHE A 233 19.61 -6.50 -5.24
C PHE A 233 20.89 -7.33 -5.45
N HIS A 234 21.17 -7.72 -6.69
CA HIS A 234 22.35 -8.51 -7.08
C HIS A 234 23.53 -7.67 -7.57
N ILE A 235 23.39 -6.35 -7.65
CA ILE A 235 24.44 -5.44 -8.15
C ILE A 235 25.18 -4.85 -6.95
N GLU A 236 26.44 -5.24 -6.77
CA GLU A 236 27.29 -4.66 -5.73
C GLU A 236 27.49 -3.15 -5.98
N ASN A 237 27.64 -2.38 -4.88
CA ASN A 237 27.85 -0.93 -4.89
C ASN A 237 26.72 -0.04 -5.46
N THR A 238 25.57 -0.60 -5.85
CA THR A 238 24.38 0.22 -6.20
C THR A 238 23.65 0.66 -4.93
N LYS A 239 23.54 1.97 -4.69
CA LYS A 239 22.79 2.54 -3.56
C LYS A 239 21.29 2.45 -3.80
N SER A 240 20.68 1.36 -3.34
CA SER A 240 19.24 1.11 -3.48
C SER A 240 18.41 1.67 -2.31
N ASN A 241 17.08 1.72 -2.44
CA ASN A 241 16.22 2.20 -1.34
C ASN A 241 16.23 1.24 -0.14
N ILE A 242 16.47 -0.06 -0.35
CA ILE A 242 16.65 -1.02 0.74
C ILE A 242 17.91 -0.73 1.54
N ASP A 243 18.98 -0.25 0.90
CA ASP A 243 20.20 0.19 1.59
C ASP A 243 19.95 1.46 2.40
N ILE A 244 19.08 2.36 1.93
CA ILE A 244 18.64 3.54 2.70
C ILE A 244 17.84 3.10 3.92
N LEU A 245 16.84 2.22 3.77
CA LEU A 245 16.06 1.68 4.88
C LEU A 245 16.93 0.92 5.90
N MET A 246 17.85 0.09 5.42
CA MET A 246 18.81 -0.62 6.29
C MET A 246 19.72 0.33 7.06
N ASN A 247 20.20 1.39 6.42
CA ASN A 247 21.01 2.40 7.11
C ASN A 247 20.19 3.17 8.15
N SER A 248 18.92 3.52 7.86
CA SER A 248 18.02 4.09 8.87
C SER A 248 17.88 3.16 10.07
N ILE A 249 17.57 1.86 9.85
CA ILE A 249 17.51 0.84 10.91
C ILE A 249 18.83 0.75 11.70
N LYS A 250 19.98 0.91 11.03
CA LYS A 250 21.30 0.89 11.67
C LYS A 250 21.60 2.14 12.50
N GLU A 251 21.19 3.32 12.04
CA GLU A 251 21.36 4.55 12.80
C GLU A 251 20.45 4.58 14.03
N GLU A 252 19.17 4.24 13.86
CA GLU A 252 18.21 4.17 14.98
C GLU A 252 18.60 3.07 16.00
N SER A 253 19.26 1.98 15.57
CA SER A 253 19.76 0.94 16.51
C SER A 253 20.85 1.42 17.48
N LYS A 254 21.47 2.58 17.23
CA LYS A 254 22.42 3.21 18.18
C LYS A 254 21.70 3.81 19.38
N ILE A 255 20.40 4.10 19.24
CA ILE A 255 19.55 4.74 20.25
C ILE A 255 18.55 3.72 20.82
N LEU A 256 18.01 2.85 19.95
CA LEU A 256 17.07 1.78 20.27
C LEU A 256 17.78 0.41 20.42
N PRO A 257 18.10 -0.05 21.65
CA PRO A 257 18.87 -1.29 21.87
C PRO A 257 18.17 -2.58 21.42
N ASN A 258 16.86 -2.52 21.17
CA ASN A 258 16.05 -3.67 20.76
C ASN A 258 15.96 -3.86 19.24
N VAL A 259 16.54 -2.97 18.43
CA VAL A 259 16.49 -3.03 16.96
C VAL A 259 17.35 -4.16 16.41
N ARG A 260 16.78 -4.91 15.47
CA ARG A 260 17.32 -6.15 14.93
C ARG A 260 18.19 -5.92 13.69
N LEU A 261 19.48 -5.75 13.91
CA LEU A 261 20.44 -5.66 12.81
C LEU A 261 20.59 -7.00 12.07
N LEU A 262 20.53 -6.94 10.74
CA LEU A 262 20.66 -8.08 9.84
C LEU A 262 21.68 -7.76 8.73
N LYS A 263 22.43 -8.77 8.29
CA LYS A 263 23.22 -8.69 7.05
C LYS A 263 22.28 -8.43 5.86
N ARG A 264 22.75 -7.68 4.85
CA ARG A 264 21.96 -7.22 3.70
C ARG A 264 21.12 -8.32 3.04
N GLU A 265 21.73 -9.44 2.69
CA GLU A 265 21.04 -10.60 2.10
C GLU A 265 19.87 -11.08 2.95
N LYS A 266 20.08 -11.22 4.26
CA LYS A 266 19.06 -11.69 5.22
C LYS A 266 17.98 -10.64 5.45
N PHE A 267 18.30 -9.35 5.31
CA PHE A 267 17.31 -8.27 5.32
C PHE A 267 16.45 -8.30 4.05
N ILE A 268 17.05 -8.46 2.86
CA ILE A 268 16.35 -8.65 1.58
C ILE A 268 15.44 -9.89 1.63
N GLU A 269 15.95 -11.05 2.07
CA GLU A 269 15.16 -12.27 2.26
C GLU A 269 13.95 -12.01 3.19
N LYS A 270 14.13 -11.25 4.28
CA LYS A 270 13.03 -10.84 5.16
C LYS A 270 12.04 -9.91 4.46
N MET A 271 12.49 -8.90 3.71
CA MET A 271 11.61 -7.96 3.01
C MET A 271 10.78 -8.66 1.93
N ILE A 272 11.35 -9.60 1.19
CA ILE A 272 10.62 -10.42 0.21
C ILE A 272 9.54 -11.26 0.91
N ASN A 273 9.88 -11.94 2.01
CA ASN A 273 8.92 -12.71 2.81
C ASN A 273 7.87 -11.83 3.53
N PHE A 274 8.17 -10.57 3.78
CA PHE A 274 7.21 -9.58 4.28
C PHE A 274 6.25 -9.13 3.18
N SER A 275 6.78 -8.84 1.99
CA SER A 275 6.04 -8.40 0.80
C SER A 275 5.02 -9.45 0.32
N ARG A 276 5.29 -10.74 0.52
CA ARG A 276 4.30 -11.83 0.29
C ARG A 276 3.01 -11.69 1.10
N LYS A 277 3.01 -10.98 2.24
CA LYS A 277 1.79 -10.72 3.02
C LYS A 277 0.89 -9.70 2.34
N TYR A 278 1.47 -8.69 1.70
CA TYR A 278 0.72 -7.75 0.86
C TYR A 278 0.07 -8.46 -0.33
N GLU A 279 0.81 -9.34 -1.00
CA GLU A 279 0.25 -10.19 -2.07
C GLU A 279 -0.97 -10.99 -1.58
N GLU A 280 -0.88 -11.65 -0.43
CA GLU A 280 -1.99 -12.41 0.16
C GLU A 280 -3.21 -11.56 0.57
N ILE A 281 -3.02 -10.27 0.82
CA ILE A 281 -4.12 -9.32 1.08
C ILE A 281 -4.76 -8.90 -0.26
N CYS A 282 -3.97 -8.74 -1.32
CA CYS A 282 -4.46 -8.45 -2.68
C CYS A 282 -5.15 -9.65 -3.36
N ASP A 283 -4.92 -10.86 -2.86
CA ASP A 283 -5.53 -12.12 -3.31
C ASP A 283 -6.81 -12.50 -2.51
N LEU A 284 -7.26 -11.66 -1.55
CA LEU A 284 -8.57 -11.78 -0.90
C LEU A 284 -9.72 -11.51 -1.90
N GLU A 285 -10.93 -12.01 -1.60
CA GLU A 285 -11.98 -12.15 -2.61
C GLU A 285 -12.51 -10.82 -3.16
N LYS A 286 -12.21 -10.58 -4.44
CA LYS A 286 -12.48 -9.32 -5.17
C LYS A 286 -13.95 -9.11 -5.51
N LYS A 287 -14.77 -10.14 -5.28
CA LYS A 287 -16.22 -10.08 -5.34
C LYS A 287 -16.76 -9.06 -4.33
N HIS A 288 -16.16 -8.99 -3.14
CA HIS A 288 -16.68 -8.22 -2.01
C HIS A 288 -16.14 -6.78 -1.94
N PHE A 289 -14.87 -6.56 -2.33
CA PHE A 289 -14.20 -5.24 -2.29
C PHE A 289 -13.28 -5.03 -3.50
N THR A 290 -13.10 -3.79 -3.97
CA THR A 290 -12.16 -3.47 -5.06
C THR A 290 -10.77 -3.16 -4.54
N ASP A 291 -10.68 -2.45 -3.40
CA ASP A 291 -9.43 -1.92 -2.86
C ASP A 291 -9.41 -2.01 -1.33
N ILE A 292 -8.22 -2.27 -0.78
CA ILE A 292 -7.96 -2.25 0.67
C ILE A 292 -6.97 -1.12 0.99
N GLN A 293 -7.43 -0.06 1.63
CA GLN A 293 -6.59 1.09 2.00
C GLN A 293 -5.99 0.89 3.40
N ILE A 294 -4.66 0.87 3.54
CA ILE A 294 -3.97 0.91 4.83
C ILE A 294 -3.57 2.35 5.12
N SER A 295 -3.89 2.82 6.33
CA SER A 295 -3.66 4.19 6.80
C SER A 295 -3.05 4.18 8.21
N LYS A 296 -2.40 5.27 8.61
CA LYS A 296 -2.01 5.57 10.01
C LYS A 296 -2.94 6.62 10.61
N ILE A 297 -3.09 6.59 11.93
CA ILE A 297 -3.87 7.54 12.71
C ILE A 297 -2.90 8.55 13.34
N THR A 298 -3.15 9.86 13.17
CA THR A 298 -2.32 10.90 13.81
C THR A 298 -2.64 11.04 15.29
N LYS A 299 -1.79 11.75 16.06
CA LYS A 299 -2.13 12.13 17.44
C LYS A 299 -3.38 13.01 17.54
N ASN A 300 -3.77 13.64 16.43
CA ASN A 300 -4.99 14.44 16.30
C ASN A 300 -6.13 13.64 15.62
N GLU A 301 -6.11 12.31 15.72
CA GLU A 301 -7.08 11.35 15.18
C GLU A 301 -7.28 11.41 13.64
N THR A 302 -6.48 12.16 12.91
CA THR A 302 -6.60 12.26 11.45
C THR A 302 -6.03 11.02 10.76
N ILE A 303 -6.76 10.50 9.78
CA ILE A 303 -6.41 9.28 9.06
C ILE A 303 -5.59 9.65 7.82
N GLU A 304 -4.39 9.07 7.71
CA GLU A 304 -3.49 9.28 6.58
C GLU A 304 -3.21 7.99 5.83
N PRO A 305 -3.49 7.90 4.52
CA PRO A 305 -3.16 6.72 3.74
C PRO A 305 -1.64 6.49 3.66
N ILE A 306 -1.27 5.21 3.65
CA ILE A 306 0.06 4.65 3.44
C ILE A 306 0.06 3.74 2.21
N ALA A 307 -1.00 2.94 2.04
CA ALA A 307 -1.14 1.97 0.96
C ALA A 307 -2.57 1.97 0.42
N ILE A 308 -2.71 1.73 -0.87
CA ILE A 308 -3.93 1.20 -1.49
C ILE A 308 -3.52 -0.12 -2.11
N LEU A 309 -4.20 -1.19 -1.72
CA LEU A 309 -3.93 -2.55 -2.16
C LEU A 309 -5.02 -2.96 -3.14
N ASP A 310 -4.71 -2.81 -4.43
CA ASP A 310 -5.60 -3.13 -5.54
C ASP A 310 -5.06 -4.32 -6.37
N THR A 311 -5.81 -4.73 -7.39
CA THR A 311 -5.39 -5.80 -8.32
C THR A 311 -4.08 -5.47 -9.04
N ASN A 312 -3.83 -4.21 -9.39
CA ASN A 312 -2.62 -3.82 -10.11
C ASN A 312 -1.39 -3.88 -9.19
N TYR A 313 -1.53 -3.46 -7.94
CA TYR A 313 -0.52 -3.60 -6.91
C TYR A 313 -0.21 -5.07 -6.60
N GLY A 314 -1.24 -5.93 -6.50
CA GLY A 314 -1.08 -7.38 -6.39
C GLY A 314 -0.24 -7.99 -7.51
N LYS A 315 -0.49 -7.58 -8.77
CA LYS A 315 0.35 -7.98 -9.92
C LYS A 315 1.77 -7.40 -9.83
N LYS A 316 1.91 -6.12 -9.46
CA LYS A 316 3.22 -5.43 -9.32
C LYS A 316 4.10 -6.10 -8.28
N ILE A 317 3.55 -6.45 -7.11
CA ILE A 317 4.30 -7.10 -6.02
C ILE A 317 4.64 -8.56 -6.35
N SER A 318 3.70 -9.30 -6.97
CA SER A 318 3.97 -10.68 -7.45
C SER A 318 5.13 -10.71 -8.45
N ASN A 319 5.12 -9.79 -9.42
CA ASN A 319 6.18 -9.66 -10.42
C ASN A 319 7.53 -9.29 -9.79
N ALA A 320 7.54 -8.32 -8.86
CA ALA A 320 8.75 -7.91 -8.15
C ALA A 320 9.39 -9.06 -7.38
N ILE A 321 8.57 -9.81 -6.63
CA ILE A 321 9.01 -11.01 -5.90
C ILE A 321 9.59 -12.03 -6.89
N ARG A 322 8.88 -12.34 -7.98
CA ARG A 322 9.35 -13.30 -9.00
C ARG A 322 10.68 -12.89 -9.64
N VAL A 323 10.90 -11.60 -9.92
CA VAL A 323 12.17 -11.09 -10.47
C VAL A 323 13.34 -11.39 -9.52
N TYR A 324 13.17 -11.17 -8.22
CA TYR A 324 14.17 -11.54 -7.23
C TYR A 324 14.38 -13.07 -7.15
N GLU A 325 13.31 -13.87 -7.20
CA GLU A 325 13.41 -15.34 -7.21
C GLU A 325 14.15 -15.88 -8.44
N THR A 326 13.97 -15.28 -9.61
CA THR A 326 14.68 -15.69 -10.84
C THR A 326 16.17 -15.36 -10.80
N ASN A 327 16.54 -14.22 -10.21
CA ASN A 327 17.92 -13.69 -10.25
C ASN A 327 18.78 -14.09 -9.04
N SER A 328 18.19 -14.68 -7.99
CA SER A 328 18.88 -14.96 -6.74
C SER A 328 19.52 -16.36 -6.72
N PRO A 329 20.82 -16.49 -6.40
CA PRO A 329 21.53 -17.79 -6.41
C PRO A 329 21.04 -18.78 -5.34
N ASN A 330 20.22 -18.33 -4.40
CA ASN A 330 19.55 -19.20 -3.43
C ASN A 330 18.30 -19.90 -4.00
N TYR A 331 17.89 -19.56 -5.22
CA TYR A 331 16.69 -20.04 -5.88
C TYR A 331 17.02 -20.84 -7.14
N GLU A 332 16.32 -21.95 -7.34
CA GLU A 332 16.45 -22.83 -8.51
C GLU A 332 15.04 -23.12 -9.05
N THR A 333 14.78 -22.83 -10.32
CA THR A 333 13.51 -23.18 -10.98
C THR A 333 13.73 -24.32 -11.98
N ASP A 334 12.81 -25.28 -12.04
CA ASP A 334 12.85 -26.35 -13.03
C ASP A 334 12.74 -25.80 -14.47
N ASN A 335 13.74 -26.09 -15.30
CA ASN A 335 13.73 -25.72 -16.73
C ASN A 335 12.55 -26.34 -17.50
N ILE A 336 12.18 -27.58 -17.15
CA ILE A 336 11.14 -28.38 -17.78
C ILE A 336 10.16 -28.84 -16.69
N ALA A 337 8.86 -28.86 -16.99
CA ALA A 337 7.86 -29.34 -16.04
C ALA A 337 8.07 -30.82 -15.69
N LYS A 338 7.79 -31.17 -14.44
CA LYS A 338 7.91 -32.53 -13.88
C LYS A 338 6.60 -32.93 -13.24
N GLU A 339 6.36 -34.23 -13.13
CA GLU A 339 5.21 -34.74 -12.39
C GLU A 339 5.41 -34.56 -10.89
N TYR A 340 4.39 -34.04 -10.21
CA TYR A 340 4.35 -33.83 -8.77
C TYR A 340 3.03 -34.34 -8.17
N THR A 341 3.12 -35.15 -7.13
CA THR A 341 1.95 -35.62 -6.35
C THR A 341 1.61 -34.61 -5.26
N LEU A 342 0.47 -33.94 -5.34
CA LEU A 342 0.06 -32.91 -4.38
C LEU A 342 -1.38 -33.06 -3.89
N LEU A 343 -1.68 -32.41 -2.77
CA LEU A 343 -3.01 -32.27 -2.19
C LEU A 343 -3.29 -30.78 -1.96
N ILE A 344 -4.22 -30.21 -2.72
CA ILE A 344 -4.61 -28.81 -2.58
C ILE A 344 -5.43 -28.66 -1.30
N TYR A 345 -5.05 -27.72 -0.43
CA TYR A 345 -5.81 -27.40 0.79
C TYR A 345 -6.33 -25.95 0.79
N HIS A 346 -5.95 -25.16 -0.21
CA HIS A 346 -6.48 -23.82 -0.46
C HIS A 346 -6.27 -23.48 -1.93
N ILE A 347 -7.29 -23.01 -2.64
CA ILE A 347 -7.14 -22.40 -3.96
C ILE A 347 -8.22 -21.33 -4.15
N ASN A 348 -7.81 -20.14 -4.58
CA ASN A 348 -8.72 -19.12 -5.07
C ASN A 348 -8.96 -19.40 -6.57
N VAL A 349 -10.22 -19.63 -6.93
CA VAL A 349 -10.66 -20.06 -8.25
C VAL A 349 -10.45 -18.97 -9.31
N GLU A 350 -10.55 -17.70 -8.90
CA GLU A 350 -10.42 -16.52 -9.76
C GLU A 350 -8.95 -16.16 -10.03
N THR A 351 -8.11 -16.16 -8.99
CA THR A 351 -6.68 -15.84 -9.13
C THR A 351 -5.84 -17.03 -9.59
N ARG A 352 -6.42 -18.24 -9.58
CA ARG A 352 -5.75 -19.53 -9.85
C ARG A 352 -4.56 -19.82 -8.90
N LYS A 353 -4.42 -19.06 -7.82
CA LYS A 353 -3.36 -19.21 -6.80
C LYS A 353 -3.87 -20.03 -5.62
N GLY A 354 -2.98 -20.78 -4.98
CA GLY A 354 -3.33 -21.62 -3.84
C GLY A 354 -2.15 -22.07 -3.01
N ASN A 355 -2.42 -23.04 -2.14
CA ASN A 355 -1.41 -23.77 -1.37
C ASN A 355 -1.72 -25.27 -1.38
N ALA A 356 -0.67 -26.09 -1.45
CA ALA A 356 -0.79 -27.54 -1.47
C ALA A 356 0.20 -28.20 -0.50
N ASN A 357 -0.13 -29.42 -0.07
CA ASN A 357 0.85 -30.35 0.49
C ASN A 357 1.46 -31.14 -0.67
N LEU A 358 2.74 -30.94 -0.93
CA LEU A 358 3.50 -31.66 -1.95
C LEU A 358 4.18 -32.87 -1.30
N PHE A 359 3.95 -34.05 -1.85
CA PHE A 359 4.53 -35.31 -1.37
C PHE A 359 5.72 -35.69 -2.26
N ASP A 360 6.92 -35.59 -1.71
CA ASP A 360 8.14 -36.06 -2.37
C ASP A 360 8.41 -37.53 -1.97
N GLU A 361 8.13 -38.44 -2.90
CA GLU A 361 8.30 -39.88 -2.71
C GLU A 361 9.77 -40.28 -2.48
N SER A 362 10.72 -39.51 -3.02
CA SER A 362 12.16 -39.79 -2.90
C SER A 362 12.71 -39.46 -1.53
N THR A 363 12.25 -38.37 -0.90
CA THR A 363 12.71 -37.95 0.44
C THR A 363 11.75 -38.30 1.57
N LYS A 364 10.54 -38.80 1.25
CA LYS A 364 9.39 -38.98 2.16
C LYS A 364 8.99 -37.70 2.91
N LYS A 365 9.39 -36.52 2.43
CA LYS A 365 9.06 -35.22 3.04
C LYS A 365 7.79 -34.65 2.43
N VAL A 366 7.02 -33.97 3.28
CA VAL A 366 5.89 -33.15 2.84
C VAL A 366 6.34 -31.69 2.81
N PHE A 367 6.35 -31.11 1.63
CA PHE A 367 6.55 -29.67 1.45
C PHE A 367 5.18 -28.97 1.42
N LYS A 368 5.16 -27.68 1.76
CA LYS A 368 3.96 -26.83 1.67
C LYS A 368 4.19 -25.68 0.70
N PRO A 369 4.32 -25.94 -0.62
CA PRO A 369 4.48 -24.88 -1.59
C PRO A 369 3.17 -24.10 -1.80
N ARG A 370 3.34 -22.84 -2.20
CA ARG A 370 2.31 -22.12 -2.94
C ARG A 370 2.15 -22.75 -4.32
N ILE A 371 0.97 -22.67 -4.89
CA ILE A 371 0.69 -23.14 -6.25
C ILE A 371 0.09 -22.01 -7.07
N TYR A 372 0.34 -22.02 -8.37
CA TYR A 372 -0.35 -21.21 -9.36
C TYR A 372 -0.67 -22.10 -10.55
N ILE A 373 -1.92 -22.11 -10.99
CA ILE A 373 -2.37 -22.92 -12.13
C ILE A 373 -2.40 -22.02 -13.35
N LEU A 374 -1.61 -22.34 -14.38
CA LEU A 374 -1.61 -21.63 -15.66
C LEU A 374 -2.93 -21.85 -16.42
N GLY A 375 -3.28 -20.99 -17.37
CA GLY A 375 -4.47 -21.14 -18.22
C GLY A 375 -5.62 -20.17 -17.88
N THR A 376 -6.69 -20.25 -18.68
CA THR A 376 -7.84 -19.31 -18.64
C THR A 376 -9.18 -20.00 -18.37
N ASN A 377 -9.27 -21.33 -18.52
CA ASN A 377 -10.49 -22.12 -18.32
C ASN A 377 -10.97 -22.08 -16.86
N SER A 378 -12.28 -22.18 -16.61
CA SER A 378 -12.80 -22.21 -15.23
C SER A 378 -12.23 -23.39 -14.43
N LEU A 379 -11.69 -23.11 -13.23
CA LEU A 379 -11.22 -24.15 -12.32
C LEU A 379 -12.36 -24.89 -11.58
N ALA A 380 -13.62 -24.45 -11.73
CA ALA A 380 -14.78 -25.09 -11.11
C ALA A 380 -14.99 -26.53 -11.65
N GLY A 381 -15.05 -27.52 -10.75
CA GLY A 381 -15.24 -28.93 -11.12
C GLY A 381 -14.02 -29.64 -11.72
N THR A 382 -12.88 -28.95 -11.88
CA THR A 382 -11.60 -29.54 -12.31
C THR A 382 -11.02 -30.51 -11.27
N GLU A 383 -9.95 -31.21 -11.63
CA GLU A 383 -9.19 -32.04 -10.67
C GLU A 383 -8.65 -31.23 -9.48
N TYR A 384 -8.37 -29.93 -9.67
CA TYR A 384 -7.82 -29.05 -8.66
C TYR A 384 -8.84 -28.71 -7.57
N THR A 385 -10.06 -28.30 -7.94
CA THR A 385 -11.15 -28.07 -6.97
C THR A 385 -11.66 -29.39 -6.38
N LYS A 386 -11.64 -30.49 -7.14
CA LYS A 386 -11.89 -31.84 -6.58
C LYS A 386 -10.83 -32.29 -5.57
N SER A 387 -9.56 -31.90 -5.74
CA SER A 387 -8.49 -32.16 -4.75
C SER A 387 -8.80 -31.46 -3.43
N LEU A 388 -9.21 -30.18 -3.50
CA LEU A 388 -9.64 -29.39 -2.34
C LEU A 388 -10.85 -30.01 -1.63
N HIS A 389 -11.97 -30.20 -2.33
CA HIS A 389 -13.23 -30.64 -1.70
C HIS A 389 -13.19 -32.09 -1.22
N ASN A 390 -12.57 -33.00 -1.98
CA ASN A 390 -12.56 -34.43 -1.66
C ASN A 390 -11.30 -34.87 -0.88
N ASN A 391 -10.45 -33.92 -0.46
CA ASN A 391 -9.16 -34.17 0.20
C ASN A 391 -8.28 -35.20 -0.55
N LYS A 392 -8.34 -35.19 -1.89
CA LYS A 392 -7.75 -36.21 -2.75
C LYS A 392 -6.42 -35.74 -3.34
N ARG A 393 -5.39 -36.59 -3.27
CA ARG A 393 -4.11 -36.36 -3.96
C ARG A 393 -4.30 -36.42 -5.48
N ILE A 394 -3.71 -35.47 -6.18
CA ILE A 394 -3.66 -35.40 -7.65
C ILE A 394 -2.20 -35.38 -8.11
N LYS A 395 -1.97 -35.84 -9.33
CA LYS A 395 -0.69 -35.72 -10.03
C LYS A 395 -0.78 -34.56 -11.00
N VAL A 396 0.20 -33.68 -11.00
CA VAL A 396 0.22 -32.51 -11.89
C VAL A 396 1.57 -32.37 -12.57
N LEU A 397 1.59 -31.85 -13.80
CA LEU A 397 2.82 -31.36 -14.42
C LEU A 397 3.05 -29.93 -13.94
N ALA A 398 4.20 -29.65 -13.33
CA ALA A 398 4.54 -28.32 -12.85
C ALA A 398 6.04 -28.02 -12.95
N LYS A 399 6.39 -26.73 -13.02
CA LYS A 399 7.75 -26.26 -12.75
C LYS A 399 7.86 -25.89 -11.28
N ALA A 400 8.79 -26.49 -10.55
CA ALA A 400 9.03 -26.14 -9.15
C ALA A 400 10.12 -25.08 -9.02
N THR A 401 9.86 -24.06 -8.21
CA THR A 401 10.88 -23.15 -7.68
C THR A 401 11.27 -23.59 -6.28
N ARG A 402 12.58 -23.73 -6.07
CA ARG A 402 13.20 -24.17 -4.82
C ARG A 402 13.99 -23.03 -4.21
N PHE A 403 13.91 -22.86 -2.90
CA PHE A 403 14.83 -22.01 -2.13
C PHE A 403 15.68 -22.88 -1.23
N LYS A 404 17.00 -22.83 -1.36
CA LYS A 404 17.96 -23.66 -0.59
C LYS A 404 17.54 -25.15 -0.56
N LYS A 405 17.25 -25.70 -1.74
CA LYS A 405 16.74 -27.06 -2.02
C LYS A 405 15.31 -27.40 -1.55
N ARG A 406 14.61 -26.50 -0.85
CA ARG A 406 13.20 -26.69 -0.46
C ARG A 406 12.26 -26.15 -1.53
N ILE A 407 11.33 -26.97 -2.03
CA ILE A 407 10.27 -26.50 -2.95
C ILE A 407 9.33 -25.54 -2.19
N ILE A 408 9.16 -24.34 -2.75
CA ILE A 408 8.36 -23.25 -2.16
C ILE A 408 7.20 -22.80 -3.06
N TYR A 409 7.30 -23.03 -4.37
CA TYR A 409 6.30 -22.63 -5.35
C TYR A 409 6.23 -23.67 -6.49
N LEU A 410 5.03 -23.91 -7.01
CA LEU A 410 4.77 -24.75 -8.18
C LEU A 410 3.93 -23.95 -9.19
N GLU A 411 4.47 -23.79 -10.39
CA GLU A 411 3.72 -23.31 -11.56
C GLU A 411 3.16 -24.53 -12.30
N ILE A 412 1.87 -24.79 -12.09
CA ILE A 412 1.15 -25.97 -12.59
C ILE A 412 0.65 -25.71 -14.00
N GLN A 413 0.95 -26.62 -14.91
CA GLN A 413 0.39 -26.65 -16.26
C GLN A 413 -1.02 -27.25 -16.19
N ASP A 414 -2.03 -26.52 -16.67
CA ASP A 414 -3.42 -26.99 -16.72
C ASP A 414 -3.56 -28.07 -17.79
N SER A 415 -3.99 -29.26 -17.36
CA SER A 415 -4.18 -30.44 -18.20
C SER A 415 -5.39 -30.34 -19.14
N THR A 416 -6.21 -29.27 -19.00
CA THR A 416 -7.50 -29.12 -19.68
C THR A 416 -7.52 -28.12 -20.85
N GLY A 417 -6.37 -27.62 -21.30
CA GLY A 417 -6.30 -26.66 -22.42
C GLY A 417 -5.10 -26.87 -23.33
N ASP A 418 -5.36 -26.93 -24.65
CA ASP A 418 -4.33 -26.88 -25.68
C ASP A 418 -3.50 -25.59 -25.56
N TYR A 419 -2.18 -25.72 -25.69
CA TYR A 419 -1.28 -24.58 -25.84
C TYR A 419 -1.41 -24.03 -27.27
N ALA A 420 -1.97 -22.82 -27.38
CA ALA A 420 -1.92 -21.99 -28.59
C ALA A 420 -0.68 -21.08 -28.58
#